data_AF-A0A7V9C639-F1
#
_entry.id   AF-A0A7V9C639-F1
#
_cell.length_a   1.000
_cell.length_b   1.000
_cell.length_c   1.000
_cell.angle_alpha   90.00
_cell.angle_beta   90.00
_cell.angle_gamma   90.00
#
_symmetry.space_group_name_H-M   'P 1'
#
loop_
_entity.id
_entity.type
_entity.pdbx_description
1 polymer ?
#
loop_
_entity_poly.entity_id
_entity_poly.type
_entity_poly.pdbx_seq_one_letter_code
_entity_poly.pdbx_strand_id
1 'polypeptide(L)' 'MDAIGRQIAIMGEAPGTVWADVTWTYGDEPRERFCYQLVEGADGYQIAVLTPMAMGTPVGDDM' A
#
# COMPACT_ATOMS: atom_id res chain seq x y z
N MET A 1 -1.17 22.88 2.13
CA MET A 1 -0.60 21.52 2.25
C MET A 1 -1.44 20.64 1.36
N ASP A 2 -0.83 20.02 0.35
CA ASP A 2 -1.52 19.07 -0.51
C ASP A 2 -2.09 17.91 0.32
N ALA A 3 -3.30 17.47 -0.01
CA ALA A 3 -3.93 16.35 0.68
C ALA A 3 -3.17 15.04 0.37
N ILE A 4 -2.93 14.23 1.40
CA ILE A 4 -2.38 12.87 1.26
C ILE A 4 -3.52 11.88 1.36
N GLY A 5 -3.75 11.12 0.29
CA GLY A 5 -4.72 10.03 0.22
C GLY A 5 -4.04 8.67 0.27
N ARG A 6 -4.81 7.63 0.61
CA ARG A 6 -4.35 6.23 0.51
C ARG A 6 -5.49 5.29 0.14
N GLN A 7 -5.18 4.31 -0.69
CA GLN A 7 -6.01 3.12 -0.92
C GLN A 7 -5.27 1.91 -0.35
N ILE A 8 -5.97 1.03 0.37
CA ILE A 8 -5.38 -0.16 0.99
C ILE A 8 -6.17 -1.39 0.56
N ALA A 9 -5.47 -2.41 0.08
CA ALA A 9 -6.01 -3.75 -0.15
C ALA A 9 -5.25 -4.76 0.71
N ILE A 10 -5.97 -5.50 1.55
CA ILE A 10 -5.38 -6.60 2.33
C ILE A 10 -5.19 -7.79 1.40
N MET A 11 -3.94 -8.21 1.24
CA MET A 11 -3.56 -9.33 0.38
C MET A 11 -3.60 -10.67 1.11
N GLY A 12 -3.37 -10.65 2.42
CA GLY A 12 -3.37 -11.86 3.24
C GLY A 12 -3.08 -11.56 4.70
N GLU A 13 -3.53 -12.48 5.56
CA GLU A 13 -3.43 -12.39 7.01
C GLU A 13 -2.94 -13.73 7.56
N ALA A 14 -2.08 -13.67 8.57
CA ALA A 14 -1.70 -14.80 9.40
C ALA A 14 -1.53 -14.33 10.85
N PRO A 15 -1.51 -15.22 11.85
CA PRO A 15 -1.34 -14.80 13.24
C PRO A 15 -0.11 -13.90 13.43
N GLY A 16 -0.35 -12.68 13.93
CA GLY A 16 0.69 -11.69 14.16
C GLY A 16 1.25 -11.00 12.90
N THR A 17 0.68 -11.22 11.70
CA THR A 17 1.15 -10.55 10.48
C THR A 17 0.05 -10.30 9.43
N VAL A 18 0.14 -9.15 8.76
CA VAL A 18 -0.74 -8.75 7.67
C VAL A 18 0.10 -8.32 6.47
N TRP A 19 -0.37 -8.65 5.26
CA TRP A 19 0.19 -8.14 4.02
C TRP A 19 -0.81 -7.18 3.38
N ALA A 20 -0.37 -5.96 3.06
CA ALA A 20 -1.20 -4.91 2.52
C ALA A 20 -0.55 -4.26 1.30
N ASP A 21 -1.29 -4.22 0.19
CA ASP A 21 -0.98 -3.40 -0.98
C ASP A 21 -1.57 -2.01 -0.78
N VAL A 22 -0.72 -0.99 -0.79
CA VAL A 22 -1.11 0.38 -0.49
C VAL A 22 -0.65 1.29 -1.62
N THR A 23 -1.60 2.02 -2.18
CA THR A 23 -1.34 3.11 -3.13
C THR A 23 -1.47 4.44 -2.40
N TRP A 24 -0.43 5.27 -2.49
CA TRP A 24 -0.38 6.62 -1.95
C TRP A 24 -0.66 7.65 -3.04
N THR A 25 -1.51 8.61 -2.71
CA THR A 25 -1.88 9.73 -3.58
C THR A 25 -1.42 11.03 -2.94
N TYR A 26 -0.70 11.86 -3.69
CA TYR A 26 -0.32 13.21 -3.25
C TYR A 26 -1.02 14.22 -4.17
N GLY A 27 -1.92 15.02 -3.62
CA GLY A 27 -2.89 15.76 -4.42
C GLY A 27 -3.90 14.80 -5.05
N ASP A 28 -4.11 14.91 -6.36
CA ASP A 28 -5.08 14.09 -7.11
C ASP A 28 -4.44 12.92 -7.89
N GLU A 29 -3.12 12.73 -7.76
CA GLU A 29 -2.38 11.75 -8.55
C GLU A 29 -1.80 10.62 -7.68
N PRO A 30 -2.13 9.35 -7.96
CA PRO A 30 -1.44 8.20 -7.40
C PRO A 30 0.04 8.24 -7.79
N ARG A 31 0.94 8.17 -6.80
CA ARG A 31 2.38 8.37 -7.03
C ARG A 31 3.24 7.20 -6.59
N GLU A 32 2.81 6.48 -5.57
CA GLU A 32 3.56 5.38 -5.01
C GLU A 32 2.65 4.21 -4.71
N ARG A 33 3.17 2.99 -4.87
CA ARG A 33 2.50 1.76 -4.48
C ARG A 33 3.50 0.84 -3.81
N PHE A 34 3.13 0.31 -2.64
CA PHE A 34 3.98 -0.59 -1.87
C PHE A 34 3.18 -1.78 -1.35
N CYS A 35 3.83 -2.94 -1.33
CA CYS A 35 3.38 -4.06 -0.53
C CYS A 35 4.10 -3.99 0.82
N TYR A 36 3.32 -3.79 1.88
CA TYR A 36 3.78 -3.81 3.27
C TYR A 36 3.51 -5.17 3.88
N GLN A 37 4.49 -5.72 4.58
CA GLN A 37 4.22 -6.69 5.64
C GLN A 37 4.24 -5.94 6.98
N LEU A 38 3.14 -5.99 7.72
CA LEU A 38 3.12 -5.56 9.11
C LEU A 38 3.18 -6.78 10.03
N VAL A 39 3.91 -6.63 11.13
CA VAL A 39 4.01 -7.64 12.19
C VAL A 39 3.65 -7.03 13.53
N GLU A 40 2.95 -7.77 14.38
CA GLU A 40 2.62 -7.32 15.74
C GLU A 40 3.89 -7.19 16.59
N GLY A 41 4.12 -6.00 17.12
CA GLY A 41 5.15 -5.71 18.12
C GLY A 41 4.54 -5.25 19.44
N ALA A 42 5.40 -4.96 20.42
CA ALA A 42 4.98 -4.55 21.76
C ALA A 42 4.13 -3.26 21.78
N ASP A 43 4.38 -2.35 20.84
CA ASP A 43 3.72 -1.04 20.73
C ASP A 43 2.77 -0.96 19.51
N GLY A 44 2.33 -2.12 19.00
CA GLY A 44 1.47 -2.24 17.83
C GLY A 44 2.19 -2.74 16.58
N TYR A 45 1.52 -2.64 15.43
CA TYR A 45 2.04 -3.13 14.17
C TYR A 45 3.26 -2.33 13.68
N GLN A 46 4.30 -3.05 13.27
CA GLN A 46 5.53 -2.50 12.70
C GLN A 46 5.73 -3.00 11.27
N ILE A 47 6.37 -2.18 10.43
CA ILE A 47 6.71 -2.58 9.06
C ILE A 47 7.90 -3.53 9.10
N ALA A 48 7.68 -4.80 8.76
CA ALA A 48 8.73 -5.80 8.60
C ALA A 48 9.30 -5.82 7.17
N VAL A 49 8.43 -5.63 6.17
CA VAL A 49 8.80 -5.59 4.75
C VAL A 49 8.14 -4.38 4.10
N LEU A 50 8.89 -3.71 3.23
CA LEU A 50 8.42 -2.64 2.36
C LEU A 50 8.97 -2.92 0.96
N THR A 51 8.08 -3.34 0.06
CA THR A 51 8.44 -3.68 -1.32
C THR A 51 7.80 -2.68 -2.27
N PRO A 52 8.60 -1.86 -3.00
CA PRO A 52 8.07 -1.01 -4.06
C PRO A 52 7.37 -1.84 -5.13
N MET A 53 6.19 -1.39 -5.55
CA MET A 53 5.42 -2.00 -6.63
C MET A 53 5.33 -1.04 -7.80
N ALA A 54 5.26 -1.59 -9.01
CA ALA A 54 4.94 -0.78 -10.17
C ALA A 54 3.55 -0.16 -10.00
N MET A 55 3.44 1.13 -10.36
CA MET A 55 2.15 1.77 -10.56
C MET A 55 1.44 0.99 -11.66
N GLY A 56 0.25 0.45 -11.37
CA GLY A 56 -0.53 -0.24 -12.37
C GLY A 56 -0.75 0.71 -13.54
N THR A 57 -0.47 0.27 -14.77
CA THR A 57 -0.82 1.04 -15.95
C THR A 57 -2.32 1.30 -15.88
N PRO A 58 -2.80 2.56 -15.99
CA PRO A 58 -4.22 2.76 -16.22
C PRO A 58 -4.56 1.90 -17.44
N VAL A 59 -5.60 1.07 -17.33
CA VAL A 59 -6.17 0.39 -18.49
C VAL A 59 -6.71 1.51 -19.36
N GLY A 60 -5.86 2.03 -20.24
CA GLY A 60 -6.26 2.95 -21.29
C GLY A 60 -7.13 2.14 -22.22
N ASP A 61 -8.43 2.44 -22.20
CA ASP A 61 -9.36 2.44 -23.32
C ASP A 61 -8.75 1.82 -24.60
N ASP A 62 -8.84 0.49 -24.71
CA ASP A 62 -8.62 -0.20 -25.98
C ASP A 62 -9.88 0.09 -26.82
N MET A 63 -9.85 1.21 -27.54
CA MET A 63 -10.78 1.56 -28.61
C MET A 63 -10.05 1.54 -29.95
#